data_AF-A0A7V8W6P5-F1
#
_entry.id   AF-A0A7V8W6P5-F1
#
_cell.length_a   1.000
_cell.length_b   1.000
_cell.length_c   1.000
_cell.angle_alpha   90.00
_cell.angle_beta   90.00
_cell.angle_gamma   90.00
#
_symmetry.space_group_name_H-M   'P 1'
#
loop_
_entity.id
_entity.type
_entity.pdbx_description
1 polymer ?
#
loop_
_entity_poly.entity_id
_entity_poly.type
_entity_poly.pdbx_seq_one_letter_code
_entity_poly.pdbx_strand_id
1 'polypeptide(L)'
;MERVEQQHPNIGPFLAMATFMSAENGEVMIGYLPTASVALARVQKEEALQVVSGICTQLVGQPMRLRVIELNDGQRSGSSVAELRAVKERNQKHQLLEQSRSHPLVKQTLATFGGDVVDVRQTAPREETP
;
A
#
# COMPACT_ATOMS: atom_id res chain seq x y z
N MET A 1 -9.64 2.73 2.82
CA MET A 1 -9.00 1.87 1.80
C MET A 1 -9.34 0.40 2.01
N GLU A 2 -9.06 -0.15 3.18
CA GLU A 2 -9.25 -1.59 3.46
C GLU A 2 -10.67 -2.08 3.16
N ARG A 3 -11.70 -1.29 3.49
CA ARG A 3 -13.10 -1.58 3.14
C ARG A 3 -13.36 -1.67 1.63
N VAL A 4 -12.70 -0.83 0.83
CA VAL A 4 -12.80 -0.88 -0.65
C VAL A 4 -12.09 -2.12 -1.18
N GLU A 5 -10.89 -2.43 -0.67
CA GLU A 5 -10.15 -3.64 -1.06
C GLU A 5 -10.93 -4.92 -0.73
N GLN A 6 -11.63 -4.96 0.40
CA GLN A 6 -12.45 -6.11 0.82
C GLN A 6 -13.75 -6.25 0.02
N GLN A 7 -14.45 -5.14 -0.25
CA GLN A 7 -15.75 -5.17 -0.94
C GLN A 7 -15.62 -5.16 -2.46
N HIS A 8 -14.55 -4.55 -2.98
CA HIS A 8 -14.28 -4.35 -4.41
C HIS A 8 -12.79 -4.61 -4.73
N PRO A 9 -12.37 -5.88 -4.71
CA PRO A 9 -10.97 -6.26 -4.93
C PRO A 9 -10.43 -5.88 -6.33
N ASN A 10 -11.33 -5.68 -7.30
CA ASN A 10 -11.00 -5.20 -8.64
C ASN A 10 -10.65 -3.70 -8.71
N ILE A 11 -11.03 -2.90 -7.71
CA ILE A 11 -10.80 -1.43 -7.67
C ILE A 11 -9.74 -1.08 -6.62
N GLY A 12 -9.74 -1.78 -5.49
CA GLY A 12 -8.88 -1.51 -4.34
C GLY A 12 -7.41 -1.24 -4.67
N PRO A 13 -6.71 -2.13 -5.42
CA PRO A 13 -5.30 -1.94 -5.77
C PRO A 13 -5.05 -0.67 -6.60
N PHE A 14 -5.95 -0.33 -7.53
CA PHE A 14 -5.81 0.88 -8.34
C PHE A 14 -6.05 2.13 -7.48
N LEU A 15 -7.07 2.10 -6.63
CA LEU A 15 -7.35 3.19 -5.70
C LEU A 15 -6.16 3.43 -4.75
N ALA A 16 -5.51 2.36 -4.27
CA ALA A 16 -4.35 2.45 -3.37
C ALA A 16 -3.14 3.17 -4.00
N MET A 17 -3.06 3.25 -5.34
CA MET A 17 -2.04 4.02 -6.05
C MET A 17 -2.34 5.53 -6.09
N ALA A 18 -3.57 5.93 -5.77
CA ALA A 18 -3.95 7.34 -5.71
C ALA A 18 -3.31 8.06 -4.51
N THR A 19 -3.04 9.34 -4.70
CA THR A 19 -2.67 10.27 -3.64
C THR A 19 -3.90 11.07 -3.25
N PHE A 20 -4.23 11.05 -1.95
CA PHE A 20 -5.29 11.90 -1.42
C PHE A 20 -4.87 13.37 -1.48
N MET A 21 -5.77 14.25 -1.94
CA MET A 21 -5.50 15.68 -2.04
C MET A 21 -6.35 16.49 -1.06
N SER A 22 -7.67 16.31 -1.12
CA SER A 22 -8.61 17.03 -0.26
C SER A 22 -9.96 16.31 -0.16
N ALA A 23 -10.73 16.68 0.85
CA ALA A 23 -12.13 16.27 1.01
C ALA A 23 -12.92 17.46 1.55
N GLU A 24 -13.62 18.17 0.66
CA GLU A 24 -14.33 19.41 0.99
C GLU A 24 -15.61 19.52 0.16
N ASN A 25 -16.62 20.20 0.68
CA ASN A 25 -17.85 20.54 -0.05
C ASN A 25 -18.58 19.36 -0.73
N GLY A 26 -18.54 18.17 -0.13
CA GLY A 26 -19.17 17.00 -0.74
C GLY A 26 -18.35 16.35 -1.85
N GLU A 27 -17.07 16.70 -1.99
CA GLU A 27 -16.17 16.18 -3.01
C GLU A 27 -14.88 15.66 -2.38
N VAL A 28 -14.47 14.46 -2.76
CA VAL A 28 -13.19 13.86 -2.41
C VAL A 28 -12.31 13.91 -3.65
N MET A 29 -11.18 14.60 -3.55
CA MET A 29 -10.23 14.73 -4.66
C MET A 29 -9.03 13.81 -4.43
N ILE A 30 -8.78 12.96 -5.42
CA ILE A 30 -7.62 12.09 -5.48
C ILE A 30 -6.86 12.32 -6.78
N GLY A 31 -5.54 12.19 -6.71
CA GLY A 31 -4.64 12.41 -7.82
C GLY A 31 -3.80 11.18 -8.13
N TYR A 32 -3.48 10.98 -9.41
CA TYR A 32 -2.54 9.98 -9.88
C TYR A 32 -1.33 10.63 -10.52
N LEU A 33 -0.14 10.14 -10.24
CA LEU A 33 1.04 10.53 -11.00
C LEU A 33 0.93 10.01 -12.45
N PRO A 34 1.64 10.63 -13.42
CA PRO A 34 1.60 10.20 -14.82
C PRO A 34 2.04 8.73 -15.01
N THR A 35 2.91 8.25 -14.12
CA THR A 35 3.36 6.85 -14.07
C THR A 35 2.25 5.84 -13.69
N ALA A 36 1.12 6.32 -13.16
CA ALA A 36 -0.02 5.51 -12.74
C ALA A 36 -1.26 5.71 -13.64
N SER A 37 -1.07 6.11 -14.90
CA SER A 37 -2.13 6.37 -15.88
C SER A 37 -3.11 5.20 -16.10
N VAL A 38 -2.64 3.96 -16.01
CA VAL A 38 -3.51 2.77 -16.09
C VAL A 38 -4.47 2.70 -14.91
N ALA A 39 -4.00 3.02 -13.70
CA ALA A 39 -4.83 3.04 -12.50
C ALA A 39 -5.86 4.18 -12.55
N LEU A 40 -5.43 5.35 -13.03
CA LEU A 40 -6.31 6.49 -13.31
C LEU A 40 -7.47 6.07 -14.24
N ALA A 41 -7.15 5.47 -15.40
CA ALA A 41 -8.15 5.03 -16.37
C ALA A 41 -9.12 3.95 -15.82
N ARG A 42 -8.66 3.11 -14.89
CA ARG A 42 -9.50 2.11 -14.21
C ARG A 42 -10.48 2.75 -13.24
N VAL A 43 -10.05 3.75 -12.46
CA VAL A 43 -10.86 4.41 -11.43
C VAL A 43 -11.80 5.47 -12.03
N GLN A 44 -11.49 6.02 -13.19
CA GLN A 44 -12.38 6.94 -13.93
C GLN A 44 -13.62 6.26 -14.53
N LYS A 45 -13.70 4.93 -14.51
CA LYS A 45 -14.91 4.22 -14.96
C LYS A 45 -16.07 4.53 -14.03
N GLU A 46 -17.26 4.74 -14.61
CA GLU A 46 -18.47 5.10 -13.86
C GLU A 46 -18.75 4.16 -12.68
N GLU A 47 -18.63 2.85 -12.89
CA GLU A 47 -18.78 1.83 -11.83
C GLU A 47 -17.83 2.10 -10.65
N ALA A 48 -16.57 2.37 -10.92
CA ALA A 48 -15.57 2.63 -9.89
C ALA A 48 -15.83 3.96 -9.16
N LEU A 49 -16.20 5.01 -9.90
CA LEU A 49 -16.59 6.30 -9.33
C LEU A 49 -17.77 6.16 -8.37
N GLN A 50 -18.81 5.42 -8.78
CA GLN A 50 -20.02 5.20 -7.97
C GLN A 50 -19.72 4.38 -6.72
N VAL A 51 -18.95 3.30 -6.85
CA VAL A 51 -18.53 2.47 -5.72
C VAL A 51 -17.78 3.29 -4.68
N VAL A 52 -16.75 4.03 -5.11
CA VAL A 52 -15.92 4.79 -4.16
C VAL A 52 -16.70 5.95 -3.57
N SER A 53 -17.50 6.67 -4.36
CA SER A 53 -18.38 7.74 -3.88
C SER A 53 -19.41 7.23 -2.87
N GLY A 54 -20.00 6.07 -3.10
CA GLY A 54 -20.94 5.42 -2.19
C GLY A 54 -20.29 5.03 -0.86
N ILE A 55 -19.06 4.50 -0.90
CA ILE A 55 -18.30 4.18 0.31
C ILE A 55 -17.92 5.46 1.06
N CYS A 56 -17.45 6.50 0.38
CA CYS A 56 -17.19 7.80 0.99
C CYS A 56 -18.45 8.40 1.64
N THR A 57 -19.60 8.29 0.96
CA THR A 57 -20.89 8.75 1.48
C THR A 57 -21.29 8.02 2.75
N GLN A 58 -21.12 6.69 2.79
CA GLN A 58 -21.40 5.89 3.99
C GLN A 58 -20.47 6.23 5.16
N LEU A 59 -19.19 6.52 4.89
CA LEU A 59 -18.22 6.83 5.93
C LEU A 59 -18.39 8.24 6.50
N VAL A 60 -18.73 9.22 5.65
CA VAL A 60 -18.89 10.63 6.05
C VAL A 60 -20.32 10.92 6.54
N GLY A 61 -21.30 10.11 6.15
CA GLY A 61 -22.71 10.30 6.48
C GLY A 61 -23.42 11.38 5.66
N GLN A 62 -22.78 11.86 4.58
CA GLN A 62 -23.31 12.88 3.66
C GLN A 62 -22.93 12.53 2.21
N PRO A 63 -23.71 12.95 1.20
CA PRO A 63 -23.42 12.64 -0.21
C PRO A 63 -22.05 13.16 -0.64
N MET A 64 -21.13 12.24 -0.93
CA MET A 64 -19.78 12.52 -1.43
C MET A 64 -19.65 12.13 -2.89
N ARG A 65 -18.96 12.95 -3.69
CA ARG A 65 -18.55 12.64 -5.07
C ARG A 65 -17.04 12.48 -5.15
N LEU A 66 -16.57 11.49 -5.89
CA LEU A 66 -15.15 11.33 -6.17
C LEU A 66 -14.75 12.16 -7.40
N ARG A 67 -13.69 12.95 -7.27
CA ARG A 67 -12.99 13.60 -8.38
C ARG A 67 -11.59 13.02 -8.51
N VAL A 68 -11.25 12.65 -9.74
CA VAL A 68 -9.98 12.00 -10.05
C VAL A 68 -9.24 12.85 -11.09
N ILE A 69 -8.01 13.25 -10.76
CA ILE A 69 -7.17 14.05 -11.65
C ILE A 69 -5.81 13.38 -11.88
N GLU A 70 -5.18 13.73 -12.99
CA GLU A 70 -3.75 13.51 -13.18
C GLU A 70 -2.98 14.63 -12.47
N LEU A 71 -1.93 14.26 -11.74
CA LEU A 71 -1.05 15.18 -11.03
C LEU A 71 0.15 15.53 -11.90
N ASN A 72 0.57 16.78 -11.86
CA ASN A 72 1.93 17.15 -12.24
C ASN A 72 2.90 16.88 -11.08
N ASP A 73 4.19 16.68 -11.38
CA ASP A 73 5.22 16.29 -10.39
C ASP A 73 5.33 17.24 -9.18
N GLY A 74 4.90 18.50 -9.31
CA GLY A 74 4.85 19.48 -8.21
C GLY A 74 3.54 19.54 -7.41
N GLN A 75 2.48 18.84 -7.83
CA GLN A 75 1.16 18.88 -7.19
C GLN A 75 0.95 17.76 -6.17
N ARG A 76 1.94 16.87 -6.03
CA ARG A 76 1.86 15.73 -5.14
C ARG A 76 2.06 16.18 -3.68
N SER A 77 1.01 16.05 -2.87
CA SER A 77 1.02 16.45 -1.45
C SER A 77 1.44 15.31 -0.49
N GLY A 78 1.70 14.10 -0.99
CA GLY A 78 2.11 12.97 -0.13
C GLY A 78 2.23 11.63 -0.85
N SER A 79 2.59 10.59 -0.10
CA SER A 79 2.68 9.21 -0.60
C SER A 79 1.30 8.56 -0.75
N SER A 80 1.20 7.67 -1.74
CA SER A 80 0.01 6.82 -1.89
C SER A 80 0.00 5.70 -0.85
N VAL A 81 -1.15 5.04 -0.67
CA VAL A 81 -1.23 3.90 0.25
C VAL A 81 -0.37 2.73 -0.21
N ALA A 82 -0.29 2.51 -1.53
CA ALA A 82 0.59 1.51 -2.12
C ALA A 82 2.06 1.77 -1.78
N GLU A 83 2.50 3.03 -1.84
CA GLU A 83 3.88 3.39 -1.47
C GLU A 83 4.14 3.24 0.03
N LEU A 84 3.22 3.70 0.87
CA LEU A 84 3.34 3.53 2.32
C LEU A 84 3.46 2.05 2.70
N ARG A 85 2.69 1.18 2.03
CA ARG A 85 2.75 -0.27 2.19
C ARG A 85 4.10 -0.82 1.72
N ALA A 86 4.58 -0.42 0.54
CA ALA A 86 5.88 -0.84 0.01
C ALA A 86 7.05 -0.39 0.92
N VAL A 87 7.00 0.82 1.48
CA VAL A 87 8.00 1.30 2.44
C VAL A 87 7.97 0.47 3.72
N LYS A 88 6.77 0.16 4.25
CA LYS A 88 6.61 -0.68 5.44
C LYS A 88 7.19 -2.08 5.22
N GLU A 89 6.87 -2.73 4.10
CA GLU A 89 7.37 -4.06 3.75
C GLU A 89 8.89 -4.06 3.59
N ARG A 90 9.45 -3.06 2.91
CA ARG A 90 10.90 -2.91 2.76
C ARG A 90 11.59 -2.73 4.10
N ASN A 91 11.04 -1.92 4.99
CA ASN A 91 11.61 -1.69 6.31
C ASN A 91 11.55 -2.96 7.17
N GLN A 92 10.43 -3.69 7.13
CA GLN A 92 10.29 -4.97 7.82
C GLN A 92 11.31 -6.00 7.32
N LYS A 93 11.51 -6.10 6.00
CA LYS A 93 12.52 -6.99 5.41
C LYS A 93 13.93 -6.65 5.87
N HIS A 94 14.29 -5.36 5.89
CA HIS A 94 15.59 -4.93 6.40
C HIS A 94 15.78 -5.27 7.88
N GLN A 95 14.76 -5.02 8.71
CA GLN A 95 14.82 -5.36 10.13
C GLN A 95 15.02 -6.87 10.35
N LEU A 96 14.33 -7.73 9.59
CA LEU A 96 14.48 -9.18 9.68
C LEU A 96 15.89 -9.64 9.25
N LEU A 97 16.44 -9.03 8.19
CA LEU A 97 17.81 -9.33 7.73
C LEU A 97 18.85 -8.95 8.80
N GLU A 98 18.74 -7.74 9.36
CA GLU A 98 19.66 -7.26 10.39
C GLU A 98 19.56 -8.09 11.67
N GLN A 99 18.35 -8.43 12.11
CA GLN A 99 18.13 -9.33 13.26
C GLN A 99 18.80 -10.69 13.02
N SER A 100 18.62 -11.26 11.84
CA SER A 100 19.20 -12.57 11.48
C SER A 100 20.73 -12.52 11.44
N ARG A 101 21.32 -11.48 10.83
CA ARG A 101 22.78 -11.25 10.83
C ARG A 101 23.33 -11.01 12.23
N SER A 102 22.55 -10.43 13.13
CA SER A 102 22.95 -10.19 14.51
C SER A 102 22.95 -11.47 15.38
N HIS A 103 22.26 -12.53 14.93
CA HIS A 103 22.07 -13.76 15.68
C HIS A 103 23.39 -14.52 15.89
N PRO A 104 23.74 -14.97 17.11
CA PRO A 104 25.04 -15.59 17.41
C PRO A 104 25.40 -16.78 16.51
N LEU A 105 24.44 -17.68 16.28
CA LEU A 105 24.64 -18.85 15.40
C LEU A 105 24.88 -18.47 13.94
N VAL A 106 24.21 -17.41 13.45
CA VAL A 106 24.38 -16.93 12.08
C VAL A 106 25.75 -16.29 11.95
N LYS A 107 26.16 -15.45 12.90
CA LYS A 107 27.52 -14.87 12.94
C LYS A 107 28.60 -15.94 12.96
N GLN A 108 28.45 -16.97 13.80
CA GLN A 108 29.42 -18.06 13.87
C GLN A 108 29.51 -18.82 12.55
N THR A 109 28.36 -19.12 11.93
CA THR A 109 28.31 -19.79 10.62
C THR A 109 28.96 -18.93 9.53
N LEU A 110 28.64 -17.64 9.46
CA LEU A 110 29.24 -16.71 8.50
C LEU A 110 30.75 -16.60 8.70
N ALA A 111 31.23 -16.55 9.95
CA ALA A 111 32.66 -16.52 10.28
C ALA A 111 33.38 -17.85 9.99
N THR A 112 32.69 -18.99 10.13
CA THR A 112 33.27 -20.33 9.95
C THR A 112 33.29 -20.75 8.49
N PHE A 113 32.25 -20.42 7.72
CA PHE A 113 32.05 -20.91 6.34
C PHE A 113 32.16 -19.82 5.26
N GLY A 114 32.17 -18.53 5.61
CA GLY A 114 32.44 -17.43 4.67
C GLY A 114 31.32 -17.16 3.66
N GLY A 115 30.08 -16.93 4.11
CA GLY A 115 28.91 -16.65 3.25
C GLY A 115 28.24 -15.28 3.51
N ASP A 116 27.10 -15.03 2.88
CA ASP A 116 26.21 -13.89 3.17
C ASP A 116 24.74 -14.34 3.26
N VAL A 117 23.94 -13.60 4.01
CA VAL A 117 22.50 -13.81 4.17
C VAL A 117 21.76 -13.14 3.02
N VAL A 118 21.25 -13.94 2.08
CA VAL A 118 20.59 -13.45 0.85
C VAL A 118 19.06 -13.33 0.96
N ASP A 119 18.42 -14.14 1.80
CA ASP A 119 16.97 -14.10 2.04
C ASP A 119 16.67 -14.59 3.46
N VAL A 120 15.66 -13.98 4.09
CA VAL A 120 15.18 -14.36 5.43
C VAL A 120 13.66 -14.42 5.38
N ARG A 121 13.11 -15.57 5.76
CA ARG A 121 11.67 -15.81 5.84
C ARG A 121 11.30 -16.21 7.25
N GLN A 122 10.21 -15.67 7.78
CA GLN A 122 9.61 -16.22 8.98
C GLN A 122 8.96 -17.55 8.62
N THR A 123 9.43 -18.62 9.25
CA THR A 123 8.71 -19.90 9.23
C THR A 123 7.60 -19.85 10.28
N ALA A 124 6.48 -20.52 10.02
CA ALA A 124 5.42 -20.68 11.01
C ALA A 124 6.01 -21.19 12.34
N PRO A 125 5.49 -20.77 13.50
CA PRO A 125 5.98 -21.27 14.78
C PRO A 125 5.86 -22.79 14.77
N ARG A 126 6.99 -23.45 15.02
CA ARG A 126 7.04 -24.90 15.19
C ARG A 126 6.18 -25.21 16.42
N GLU A 127 5.05 -25.88 16.22
CA GLU A 127 4.35 -26.54 17.32
C GLU A 127 5.35 -27.55 17.92
N GLU A 128 5.94 -27.18 19.04
CA GLU A 128 6.67 -28.11 19.89
C GLU A 128 5.62 -28.92 20.64
N THR A 129 5.24 -30.07 20.07
CA THR A 129 4.45 -31.08 20.79
C THR A 129 5.36 -31.75 21.84
N PRO A 130 4.90 -31.88 23.10
CA PRO A 130 5.68 -32.39 24.22
C PRO A 130 6.10 -33.86 24.10
#